data_AF-A0A8X6NA78-F1
#
_entry.id   AF-A0A8X6NA78-F1
#
_cell.length_a   1.000
_cell.length_b   1.000
_cell.length_c   1.000
_cell.angle_alpha   90.00
_cell.angle_beta   90.00
_cell.angle_gamma   90.00
#
_symmetry.space_group_name_H-M   'P 1'
#
loop_
_entity.id
_entity.type
_entity.pdbx_description
1 polymer ?
#
loop_
_entity_poly.entity_id
_entity_poly.type
_entity_poly.pdbx_seq_one_letter_code
_entity_poly.pdbx_strand_id
1 'polypeptide(L)'
;MNIFSCFYFKYSKMGNAPSNRRVTVVNDDVVGVVQVSESVVRRLRGLPDKPSTDSEKNSQEQIAPPPISDVPRPTPNYLPFAPPEPYSSTLEQRQKYHEEFKKAEKSWNSRIQELETQNRMLYETAKEKFGATLKEVEENHVKNSYAPVCPDKQQQVVQCYKENAKFPLNCSQAVNELMKCVEKARVAALS
;
A
#
# COMPACT_ATOMS: atom_id res chain seq x y z
N MET A 1 26.47 21.03 -34.02
CA MET A 1 25.97 22.04 -33.04
C MET A 1 24.52 21.71 -32.77
N ASN A 2 24.26 21.09 -31.62
CA ASN A 2 22.95 20.64 -31.17
C ASN A 2 22.26 21.78 -30.43
N ILE A 3 21.08 22.20 -30.90
CA ILE A 3 20.18 23.10 -30.18
C ILE A 3 18.92 22.29 -29.89
N PHE A 4 18.95 21.54 -28.79
CA PHE A 4 17.76 21.03 -28.13
C PHE A 4 17.72 21.66 -26.75
N SER A 5 17.06 22.82 -26.67
CA SER A 5 16.70 23.46 -25.41
C SER A 5 15.19 23.61 -25.40
N CYS A 6 14.54 22.81 -24.55
CA CYS A 6 13.47 23.19 -23.65
C CYS A 6 12.64 21.96 -23.30
N PHE A 7 12.94 21.33 -22.17
CA PHE A 7 11.95 20.84 -21.20
C PHE A 7 12.69 20.58 -19.88
N TYR A 8 12.89 21.64 -19.11
CA TYR A 8 13.32 21.53 -17.72
C TYR A 8 12.11 21.05 -16.89
N PHE A 9 11.99 19.73 -16.71
CA PHE A 9 11.12 19.16 -15.68
C PHE A 9 11.87 19.21 -14.35
N LYS A 10 11.40 20.07 -13.45
CA LYS A 10 11.90 20.23 -12.09
C LYS A 10 11.54 18.98 -11.28
N TYR A 11 12.48 18.04 -11.14
CA TYR A 11 12.33 16.92 -10.21
C TYR A 11 12.37 17.45 -8.77
N SER A 12 11.24 17.40 -8.08
CA SER A 12 11.22 17.48 -6.61
C SER A 12 11.81 16.19 -6.06
N LYS A 13 12.92 16.31 -5.33
CA LYS A 13 13.49 15.25 -4.49
C LYS A 13 12.41 14.73 -3.53
N MET A 14 11.97 13.49 -3.71
CA MET A 14 11.31 12.74 -2.64
C MET A 14 12.38 12.35 -1.62
N GLY A 15 12.24 12.91 -0.41
CA GLY A 15 13.13 12.65 0.71
C GLY A 15 13.07 11.19 1.15
N ASN A 16 14.25 10.60 1.32
CA ASN A 16 14.45 9.30 1.93
C ASN A 16 14.44 9.50 3.46
N ALA A 17 13.33 9.17 4.11
CA ALA A 17 13.22 9.19 5.57
C ALA A 17 12.77 7.80 6.06
N PRO A 18 13.60 7.05 6.81
CA PRO A 18 13.14 5.83 7.46
C PRO A 18 12.13 6.18 8.56
N SER A 19 10.87 5.79 8.36
CA SER A 19 9.80 5.91 9.34
C SER A 19 10.02 4.91 10.47
N ASN A 20 10.64 5.36 11.56
CA ASN A 20 10.78 4.60 12.81
C ASN A 20 9.44 4.61 13.59
N ARG A 21 8.37 4.07 13.00
CA ARG A 21 7.06 3.94 13.64
C ARG A 21 7.13 2.81 14.67
N ARG A 22 7.60 3.12 15.89
CA ARG A 22 7.48 2.21 17.03
C ARG A 22 6.01 2.15 17.44
N VAL A 23 5.37 1.03 17.12
CA VAL A 23 4.03 0.70 17.60
C VAL A 23 4.20 0.08 18.99
N THR A 24 3.92 0.86 20.03
CA THR A 24 3.79 0.32 21.39
C THR A 24 2.36 -0.18 21.57
N VAL A 25 2.13 -1.48 21.37
CA VAL A 25 0.89 -2.14 21.78
C VAL A 25 1.00 -2.37 23.28
N VAL A 26 0.32 -1.54 24.07
CA VAL A 26 0.04 -1.84 25.47
C VAL A 26 -1.22 -2.69 25.47
N ASN A 27 -1.08 -3.95 25.88
CA ASN A 27 -2.16 -4.92 25.89
C ASN A 27 -2.71 -4.98 27.32
N ASP A 28 -3.78 -4.26 27.59
CA ASP A 28 -4.52 -4.33 28.86
C ASP A 28 -5.82 -5.14 28.69
N ASP A 29 -6.09 -5.96 29.70
CA ASP A 29 -6.90 -7.19 29.70
C ASP A 29 -8.43 -7.01 29.58
N VAL A 30 -8.93 -6.59 28.41
CA VAL A 30 -10.35 -6.82 28.04
C VAL A 30 -10.45 -7.35 26.61
N VAL A 31 -10.56 -8.67 26.48
CA VAL A 31 -10.63 -9.39 25.21
C VAL A 31 -11.83 -8.90 24.39
N GLY A 32 -11.57 -8.28 23.24
CA GLY A 32 -12.56 -8.01 22.19
C GLY A 32 -12.88 -6.54 21.89
N VAL A 33 -12.37 -5.57 22.66
CA VAL A 33 -12.56 -4.14 22.38
C VAL A 33 -11.21 -3.50 22.08
N VAL A 34 -10.97 -3.20 20.80
CA VAL A 34 -9.81 -2.39 20.40
C VAL A 34 -10.08 -0.95 20.86
N GLN A 35 -9.47 -0.52 21.96
CA GLN A 35 -9.54 0.87 22.40
C GLN A 35 -8.69 1.75 21.47
N VAL A 36 -9.37 2.60 20.72
CA VAL A 36 -8.74 3.54 19.78
C VAL A 36 -8.77 4.93 20.41
N SER A 37 -7.62 5.60 20.47
CA SER A 37 -7.52 6.96 21.03
C SER A 37 -8.42 7.95 20.27
N GLU A 38 -9.01 8.92 20.98
CA GLU A 38 -9.95 9.91 20.40
C GLU A 38 -9.37 10.67 19.19
N SER A 39 -8.04 10.90 19.16
CA SER A 39 -7.37 11.51 17.99
C SER A 39 -7.42 10.62 16.74
N VAL A 40 -7.35 9.30 16.90
CA VAL A 40 -7.47 8.34 15.80
C VAL A 40 -8.92 8.29 15.30
N VAL A 41 -9.90 8.31 16.21
CA VAL A 41 -11.33 8.36 15.85
C VAL A 41 -11.64 9.61 15.03
N ARG A 42 -11.06 10.77 15.37
CA ARG A 42 -11.30 12.03 14.66
C ARG A 42 -10.72 12.04 13.25
N ARG A 43 -9.54 11.45 13.06
CA ARG A 43 -8.94 11.22 11.73
C ARG A 43 -9.77 10.28 10.86
N LEU A 44 -10.30 9.20 11.43
CA LEU A 44 -11.17 8.27 10.69
C LEU A 44 -12.49 8.91 10.24
N ARG A 45 -12.97 9.92 10.98
CA ARG A 45 -14.16 10.71 10.62
C ARG A 45 -13.86 11.89 9.68
N GLY A 46 -12.60 12.10 9.28
CA GLY A 46 -12.19 13.23 8.43
C GLY A 46 -12.22 14.59 9.12
N LEU A 47 -12.25 14.64 10.46
CA LEU A 47 -12.18 15.89 11.22
C LEU A 47 -10.72 16.29 11.47
N PRO A 48 -10.42 17.61 11.52
CA PRO A 48 -9.10 18.09 11.91
C PRO A 48 -8.79 17.78 13.38
N ASP A 49 -7.53 17.45 13.64
CA ASP A 49 -7.01 17.23 15.00
C ASP A 49 -7.21 18.49 15.85
N LYS A 50 -7.71 18.35 17.09
CA LYS A 50 -7.71 19.48 18.05
C LYS A 50 -6.34 19.52 18.70
N PRO A 51 -5.75 20.71 18.92
CA PRO A 51 -4.58 20.82 19.76
C PRO A 51 -4.94 20.32 21.16
N SER A 52 -4.20 19.32 21.64
CA SER A 52 -4.25 18.85 23.01
C SER A 52 -3.76 19.98 23.93
N THR A 53 -4.67 20.57 24.70
CA THR A 53 -4.32 21.33 25.90
C THR A 53 -3.97 20.34 27.01
N ASP A 54 -2.79 19.75 26.92
CA ASP A 54 -2.12 19.07 28.03
C ASP A 54 -0.63 19.36 27.88
N SER A 55 -0.22 20.51 28.40
CA SER A 55 1.17 20.86 28.64
C SER A 55 1.27 21.29 30.10
N GLU A 56 1.72 20.36 30.94
CA GLU A 56 2.31 20.52 32.28
C GLU A 56 2.44 19.08 32.84
N LYS A 57 3.60 18.46 33.05
CA LYS A 57 4.92 18.94 33.45
C LYS A 57 5.97 17.96 32.92
N ASN A 58 7.02 18.47 32.28
CA ASN A 58 8.28 17.75 32.11
C ASN A 58 9.40 18.70 32.52
N SER A 59 9.91 18.51 33.74
CA SER A 59 11.15 19.12 34.21
C SER A 59 12.24 18.06 34.11
N GLN A 60 13.07 18.17 33.07
CA GLN A 60 14.36 17.51 33.02
C GLN A 60 15.31 18.25 33.97
N GLU A 61 15.81 17.57 34.99
CA GLU A 61 16.99 18.02 35.72
C GLU A 61 18.14 17.04 35.45
N GLN A 62 19.18 17.55 34.81
CA GLN A 62 20.46 16.87 34.60
C GLN A 62 21.20 16.78 35.94
N ILE A 63 21.36 15.57 36.45
CA ILE A 63 22.11 15.30 37.69
C ILE A 63 23.60 15.24 37.36
N ALA A 64 24.36 16.28 37.72
CA ALA A 64 25.79 16.14 38.02
C ALA A 64 25.94 15.52 39.42
N PRO A 65 26.96 14.69 39.71
CA PRO A 65 27.02 13.94 40.97
C PRO A 65 27.53 14.81 42.15
N PRO A 66 26.77 14.95 43.25
CA PRO A 66 27.27 15.48 44.52
C PRO A 66 27.89 14.37 45.40
N PRO A 67 28.74 14.74 46.38
CA PRO A 67 29.71 13.86 47.04
C PRO A 67 29.11 12.78 47.94
N ILE A 68 29.79 11.63 47.96
CA ILE A 68 29.50 10.43 48.75
C ILE A 68 29.50 10.80 50.24
N SER A 69 28.33 10.70 50.89
CA SER A 69 28.20 10.71 52.35
C SER A 69 27.89 9.29 52.79
N ASP A 70 28.67 8.78 53.75
CA ASP A 70 28.67 7.41 54.23
C ASP A 70 27.28 6.89 54.65
N VAL A 71 26.83 5.82 53.99
CA VAL A 71 25.69 4.99 54.45
C VAL A 71 26.25 3.62 54.84
N PRO A 72 25.98 3.09 56.06
CA PRO A 72 26.45 1.78 56.46
C PRO A 72 25.93 0.69 55.50
N ARG A 73 26.86 -0.11 54.98
CA ARG A 73 26.59 -1.26 54.10
C ARG A 73 25.74 -2.30 54.84
N PRO A 74 24.49 -2.59 54.44
CA PRO A 74 23.79 -3.74 54.99
C PRO A 74 24.49 -5.01 54.52
N THR A 75 24.85 -5.88 55.47
CA THR A 75 25.38 -7.21 55.20
C THR A 75 24.39 -7.98 54.32
N PRO A 76 24.84 -8.68 53.26
CA PRO A 76 23.94 -9.52 52.48
C PRO A 76 23.49 -10.69 53.35
N ASN A 77 22.24 -10.65 53.81
CA ASN A 77 21.54 -11.84 54.25
C ASN A 77 21.39 -12.73 53.00
N TYR A 78 22.31 -13.67 52.83
CA TYR A 78 22.10 -14.78 51.92
C TYR A 78 20.99 -15.65 52.51
N LEU A 79 19.76 -15.36 52.13
CA LEU A 79 18.73 -16.39 52.14
C LEU A 79 19.20 -17.47 51.14
N PRO A 80 19.29 -18.74 51.55
CA PRO A 80 19.45 -19.81 50.58
C PRO A 80 18.33 -19.68 49.56
N PHE A 81 18.67 -19.73 48.27
CA PHE A 81 17.70 -19.84 47.20
C PHE A 81 16.94 -21.15 47.41
N ALA A 82 15.84 -21.09 48.16
CA ALA A 82 14.84 -22.13 48.17
C ALA A 82 14.11 -22.01 46.83
N PRO A 83 14.20 -23.02 45.94
CA PRO A 83 13.45 -22.98 44.70
C PRO A 83 11.95 -22.81 45.03
N PRO A 84 11.27 -21.81 44.43
CA PRO A 84 9.84 -21.65 44.67
C PRO A 84 9.07 -22.82 44.03
N GLU A 85 8.35 -23.52 44.89
CA GLU A 85 7.23 -24.42 44.63
C GLU A 85 7.54 -25.78 43.92
N PRO A 86 6.93 -26.89 44.41
CA PRO A 86 7.18 -28.22 43.88
C PRO A 86 6.62 -28.35 42.45
N TYR A 87 7.44 -28.86 41.54
CA TYR A 87 7.03 -29.33 40.21
C TYR A 87 6.12 -30.58 40.29
N SER A 88 5.22 -30.71 41.25
CA SER A 88 4.24 -31.80 41.28
C SER A 88 2.85 -31.24 41.01
N SER A 89 2.58 -30.85 39.76
CA SER A 89 1.19 -30.86 39.30
C SER A 89 0.70 -32.29 39.40
N THR A 90 -0.35 -32.52 40.18
CA THR A 90 -1.01 -33.82 40.29
C THR A 90 -1.42 -34.28 38.88
N LEU A 91 -1.45 -35.60 38.61
CA LEU A 91 -1.80 -36.12 37.27
C LEU A 91 -3.10 -35.52 36.73
N GLU A 92 -4.08 -35.29 37.61
CA GLU A 92 -5.35 -34.64 37.28
C GLU A 92 -5.18 -33.21 36.78
N GLN A 93 -4.29 -32.41 37.37
CA GLN A 93 -4.02 -31.04 36.94
C GLN A 93 -3.39 -31.02 35.54
N ARG A 94 -2.46 -31.96 35.27
CA ARG A 94 -1.86 -32.10 33.93
C ARG A 94 -2.91 -32.51 32.88
N GLN A 95 -3.84 -33.39 33.23
CA GLN A 95 -4.94 -33.78 32.35
C GLN A 95 -5.86 -32.60 32.04
N LYS A 96 -6.26 -31.82 33.04
CA LYS A 96 -7.07 -30.61 32.86
C LYS A 96 -6.40 -29.60 31.91
N TYR A 97 -5.12 -29.31 32.13
CA TYR A 97 -4.37 -28.43 31.22
C TYR A 97 -4.31 -28.98 29.79
N HIS A 98 -4.12 -30.29 29.62
CA HIS A 98 -4.08 -30.91 28.29
C HIS A 98 -5.43 -30.81 27.57
N GLU A 99 -6.54 -31.00 28.29
CA GLU A 99 -7.90 -30.83 27.75
C GLU A 99 -8.19 -29.38 27.37
N GLU A 100 -7.82 -28.42 28.21
CA GLU A 100 -7.96 -26.99 27.93
C GLU A 100 -7.13 -26.57 26.72
N PHE A 101 -5.87 -27.04 26.65
CA PHE A 101 -5.00 -26.80 25.50
C PHE A 101 -5.60 -27.37 24.21
N LYS A 102 -6.13 -28.59 24.24
CA LYS A 102 -6.77 -29.22 23.08
C LYS A 102 -8.04 -28.48 22.64
N LYS A 103 -8.80 -27.91 23.57
CA LYS A 103 -9.97 -27.07 23.25
C LYS A 103 -9.52 -25.77 22.58
N ALA A 104 -8.48 -25.13 23.11
CA ALA A 104 -7.91 -23.93 22.50
C ALA A 104 -7.38 -24.22 21.09
N GLU A 105 -6.59 -25.28 20.92
CA GLU A 105 -6.05 -25.71 19.62
C GLU A 105 -7.17 -25.93 18.58
N LYS A 106 -8.23 -26.66 18.95
CA LYS A 106 -9.40 -26.85 18.08
C LYS A 106 -10.05 -25.53 17.69
N SER A 107 -10.29 -24.64 18.66
CA SER A 107 -10.92 -23.35 18.41
C SER A 107 -10.08 -22.47 17.49
N TRP A 108 -8.75 -22.44 17.68
CA TRP A 108 -7.84 -21.68 16.84
C TRP A 108 -7.77 -22.25 15.43
N ASN A 109 -7.64 -23.57 15.28
CA ASN A 109 -7.62 -24.23 13.98
C ASN A 109 -8.91 -23.98 13.20
N SER A 110 -10.08 -24.08 13.84
CA SER A 110 -11.36 -23.74 13.20
C SER A 110 -11.40 -22.29 12.72
N ARG A 111 -10.86 -21.35 13.51
CA ARG A 111 -10.81 -19.93 13.12
C ARG A 111 -9.86 -19.68 11.95
N ILE A 112 -8.71 -20.36 11.92
CA ILE A 112 -7.77 -20.28 10.80
C ILE A 112 -8.42 -20.83 9.53
N GLN A 113 -9.08 -22.00 9.60
CA GLN A 113 -9.77 -22.58 8.46
C GLN A 113 -10.89 -21.69 7.92
N GLU A 114 -11.66 -21.06 8.80
CA GLU A 114 -12.69 -20.10 8.40
C GLU A 114 -12.08 -18.90 7.68
N LEU A 115 -11.01 -18.32 8.23
CA LEU A 115 -10.30 -17.20 7.61
C LEU A 115 -9.70 -17.58 6.25
N GLU A 116 -9.08 -18.75 6.13
CA GLU A 116 -8.54 -19.25 4.87
C GLU A 116 -9.65 -19.43 3.82
N THR A 117 -10.81 -19.93 4.24
CA THR A 117 -11.98 -20.14 3.38
C THR A 117 -12.54 -18.80 2.90
N GLN A 118 -12.72 -17.83 3.81
CA GLN A 118 -13.15 -16.48 3.47
C GLN A 118 -12.17 -15.77 2.54
N ASN A 119 -10.87 -15.84 2.81
CA ASN A 119 -9.84 -15.26 1.95
C ASN A 119 -9.86 -15.89 0.56
N ARG A 120 -10.04 -17.21 0.45
CA ARG A 120 -10.18 -17.90 -0.83
C ARG A 120 -11.39 -17.40 -1.60
N MET A 121 -12.56 -17.30 -0.96
CA MET A 121 -13.78 -16.82 -1.60
C MET A 121 -13.65 -15.36 -2.07
N LEU A 122 -13.03 -14.51 -1.26
CA LEU A 122 -12.75 -13.12 -1.61
C LEU A 122 -11.80 -13.03 -2.80
N TYR A 123 -10.74 -13.85 -2.82
CA TYR A 123 -9.79 -13.89 -3.93
C TYR A 123 -10.46 -14.34 -5.24
N GLU A 124 -11.24 -15.42 -5.22
CA GLU A 124 -11.95 -15.87 -6.42
C GLU A 124 -12.96 -14.82 -6.91
N THR A 125 -13.73 -14.22 -6.01
CA THR A 125 -14.68 -13.15 -6.37
C THR A 125 -13.96 -11.94 -6.97
N ALA A 126 -12.81 -11.54 -6.40
CA ALA A 126 -12.01 -10.45 -6.92
C ALA A 126 -11.43 -10.76 -8.30
N LYS A 127 -10.95 -11.99 -8.50
CA LYS A 127 -10.43 -12.48 -9.78
C LYS A 127 -11.52 -12.50 -10.86
N GLU A 128 -12.71 -12.99 -10.54
CA GLU A 128 -13.85 -13.00 -11.47
C GLU A 128 -14.26 -11.58 -11.87
N LYS A 129 -14.42 -10.68 -10.90
CA LYS A 129 -14.75 -9.28 -11.17
C LYS A 129 -13.67 -8.59 -12.01
N PHE A 130 -12.40 -8.78 -11.66
CA PHE A 130 -11.30 -8.22 -12.42
C PHE A 130 -11.28 -8.77 -13.86
N GLY A 131 -11.43 -10.08 -14.03
CA GLY A 131 -11.53 -10.70 -15.35
C GLY A 131 -12.72 -10.19 -16.16
N ALA A 132 -13.88 -9.98 -15.54
CA ALA A 132 -15.04 -9.38 -16.20
C ALA A 132 -14.77 -7.93 -16.63
N THR A 133 -14.18 -7.12 -15.75
CA THR A 133 -13.84 -5.72 -16.08
C THR A 133 -12.79 -5.62 -17.19
N LEU A 134 -11.82 -6.55 -17.25
CA LEU A 134 -10.85 -6.58 -18.34
C LEU A 134 -11.51 -6.88 -19.68
N LYS A 135 -12.44 -7.84 -19.72
CA LYS A 135 -13.20 -8.17 -20.93
C LYS A 135 -14.04 -6.99 -21.40
N GLU A 136 -14.73 -6.30 -20.48
CA GLU A 136 -15.52 -5.12 -20.81
C GLU A 136 -14.65 -3.98 -21.38
N VAL A 137 -13.49 -3.73 -20.77
CA VAL A 137 -12.53 -2.74 -21.28
C VAL A 137 -11.98 -3.15 -22.64
N GLU A 138 -11.62 -4.42 -22.82
CA GLU A 138 -11.13 -4.92 -24.10
C GLU A 138 -12.17 -4.78 -25.22
N GLU A 139 -13.42 -5.16 -24.95
CA GLU A 139 -14.51 -5.07 -25.90
C GLU A 139 -14.85 -3.62 -26.26
N ASN A 140 -14.85 -2.71 -25.28
CA ASN A 140 -15.28 -1.32 -25.49
C ASN A 140 -14.15 -0.38 -25.93
N HIS A 141 -12.90 -0.64 -25.52
CA HIS A 141 -11.77 0.30 -25.72
C HIS A 141 -10.68 -0.28 -26.61
N VAL A 142 -10.41 -1.59 -26.57
CA VAL A 142 -9.34 -2.17 -27.39
C VAL A 142 -9.82 -2.48 -28.81
N LYS A 143 -11.08 -2.90 -29.01
CA LYS A 143 -11.66 -2.98 -30.37
C LYS A 143 -11.82 -1.61 -31.03
N ASN A 144 -11.94 -0.55 -30.22
CA ASN A 144 -11.88 0.84 -30.68
C ASN A 144 -10.44 1.39 -30.79
N SER A 145 -9.40 0.55 -30.63
CA SER A 145 -8.01 0.95 -30.82
C SER A 145 -7.72 1.25 -32.29
N TYR A 146 -7.99 2.50 -32.67
CA TYR A 146 -7.41 3.21 -33.79
C TYR A 146 -7.45 2.44 -35.13
N ALA A 147 -8.66 2.22 -35.66
CA ALA A 147 -8.79 1.91 -37.07
C ALA A 147 -8.03 2.98 -37.87
N PRO A 148 -7.12 2.61 -38.79
CA PRO A 148 -6.29 3.57 -39.49
C PRO A 148 -7.17 4.55 -40.25
N VAL A 149 -6.98 5.84 -39.99
CA VAL A 149 -7.74 6.90 -40.68
C VAL A 149 -7.25 6.97 -42.13
N CYS A 150 -8.15 6.69 -43.08
CA CYS A 150 -7.90 6.78 -44.51
C CYS A 150 -6.77 5.87 -45.06
N PRO A 151 -6.87 4.53 -44.89
CA PRO A 151 -5.80 3.59 -45.23
C PRO A 151 -5.45 3.61 -46.72
N ASP A 152 -6.45 3.74 -47.60
CA ASP A 152 -6.26 3.75 -49.06
C ASP A 152 -5.45 4.98 -49.52
N LYS A 153 -5.76 6.14 -48.94
CA LYS A 153 -5.04 7.40 -49.25
C LYS A 153 -3.62 7.38 -48.70
N GLN A 154 -3.41 6.77 -47.54
CA GLN A 154 -2.07 6.57 -46.99
C GLN A 154 -1.21 5.70 -47.92
N GLN A 155 -1.77 4.61 -48.45
CA GLN A 155 -1.07 3.74 -49.40
C GLN A 155 -0.75 4.47 -50.71
N GLN A 156 -1.67 5.27 -51.24
CA GLN A 156 -1.44 6.07 -52.47
C GLN A 156 -0.28 7.06 -52.30
N VAL A 157 -0.18 7.73 -51.15
CA VAL A 157 0.94 8.64 -50.86
C VAL A 157 2.27 7.89 -50.79
N VAL A 158 2.30 6.76 -50.07
CA VAL A 158 3.49 5.93 -49.94
C VAL A 158 3.94 5.41 -51.30
N GLN A 159 3.01 4.94 -52.13
CA GLN A 159 3.31 4.44 -53.47
C GLN A 159 3.85 5.55 -54.38
N CYS A 160 3.24 6.74 -54.37
CA CYS A 160 3.70 7.86 -55.17
C CYS A 160 5.15 8.24 -54.83
N TYR A 161 5.50 8.31 -53.54
CA TYR A 161 6.87 8.64 -53.14
C TYR A 161 7.88 7.56 -53.52
N LYS A 162 7.50 6.28 -53.50
CA LYS A 162 8.34 5.18 -53.98
C LYS A 162 8.65 5.33 -55.47
N GLU A 163 7.66 5.72 -56.27
CA GLU A 163 7.81 5.89 -57.72
C GLU A 163 8.51 7.21 -58.09
N ASN A 164 8.34 8.27 -57.28
CA ASN A 164 8.84 9.61 -57.54
C ASN A 164 9.92 10.07 -56.54
N ALA A 165 10.85 9.18 -56.17
CA ALA A 165 11.85 9.45 -55.12
C ALA A 165 12.72 10.70 -55.40
N LYS A 166 13.01 10.99 -56.68
CA LYS A 166 13.80 12.16 -57.10
C LYS A 166 12.97 13.44 -57.25
N PHE A 167 11.64 13.31 -57.40
CA PHE A 167 10.72 14.41 -57.67
C PHE A 167 9.50 14.33 -56.74
N PRO A 168 9.67 14.46 -55.42
CA PRO A 168 8.60 14.25 -54.43
C PRO A 168 7.42 15.23 -54.58
N LEU A 169 7.62 16.38 -55.22
CA LEU A 169 6.58 17.37 -55.47
C LEU A 169 5.47 16.86 -56.42
N ASN A 170 5.77 15.85 -57.25
CA ASN A 170 4.76 15.18 -58.09
C ASN A 170 3.68 14.50 -57.25
N CYS A 171 3.96 14.19 -55.98
CA CYS A 171 3.02 13.55 -55.06
C CYS A 171 2.15 14.53 -54.27
N SER A 172 2.26 15.83 -54.54
CA SER A 172 1.47 16.87 -53.86
C SER A 172 -0.03 16.63 -53.93
N GLN A 173 -0.56 16.14 -55.05
CA GLN A 173 -1.97 15.79 -55.17
C GLN A 173 -2.37 14.64 -54.24
N ALA A 174 -1.61 13.54 -54.23
CA ALA A 174 -1.88 12.39 -53.37
C ALA A 174 -1.87 12.77 -51.88
N VAL A 175 -0.93 13.63 -51.48
CA VAL A 175 -0.86 14.15 -50.10
C VAL A 175 -2.06 15.02 -49.77
N ASN A 176 -2.49 15.90 -50.68
CA ASN A 176 -3.67 16.74 -50.47
C ASN A 176 -4.95 15.90 -50.31
N GLU A 177 -5.08 14.79 -51.03
CA GLU A 177 -6.22 13.89 -50.89
C GLU A 177 -6.23 13.16 -49.54
N LEU A 178 -5.06 12.73 -49.06
CA LEU A 178 -4.91 12.19 -47.70
C LEU A 178 -5.31 13.23 -46.65
N MET A 179 -4.80 14.46 -46.76
CA MET A 179 -5.12 15.55 -45.82
C MET A 179 -6.61 15.86 -45.77
N LYS A 180 -7.29 15.92 -46.94
CA LYS A 180 -8.75 16.12 -47.01
C LYS A 180 -9.52 14.99 -46.33
N CYS A 181 -9.05 13.74 -46.48
CA CYS A 181 -9.68 12.59 -45.85
C CYS A 181 -9.52 12.63 -44.32
N VAL A 182 -8.31 12.93 -43.83
CA VAL A 182 -8.02 13.08 -42.39
C VAL A 182 -8.84 14.22 -41.79
N GLU A 183 -8.95 15.36 -42.47
CA GLU A 183 -9.75 16.49 -41.97
C GLU A 183 -11.23 16.14 -41.87
N LYS A 184 -11.78 15.44 -42.87
CA LYS A 184 -13.17 14.94 -42.80
C LYS A 184 -13.37 13.99 -41.61
N ALA A 185 -12.45 13.06 -41.39
CA ALA A 185 -12.52 12.14 -40.25
C ALA A 185 -12.41 12.89 -38.91
N ARG A 186 -11.55 13.90 -38.82
CA ARG A 186 -11.42 14.77 -37.65
C ARG A 186 -12.70 15.52 -37.35
N VAL A 187 -13.33 16.13 -38.36
CA VAL A 187 -14.60 16.84 -38.21
C VAL A 187 -15.71 15.88 -37.76
N ALA A 188 -15.81 14.70 -38.37
CA ALA A 188 -16.80 13.69 -38.00
C ALA A 188 -16.63 13.13 -36.57
N ALA A 189 -15.40 13.10 -36.04
CA ALA A 189 -15.15 12.66 -34.67
C ALA A 189 -15.46 13.74 -33.60
N LEU A 190 -15.61 15.00 -34.02
CA LEU A 190 -15.90 16.14 -33.14
C LEU A 190 -17.38 16.58 -33.18
N SER A 191 -18.17 16.05 -34.12
CA SER A 191 -19.60 16.29 -34.27
C SER A 191 -20.43 15.26 -33.51
#